data_AF-A0A075FPF8-F1
#
_entry.id   AF-A0A075FPF8-F1
#
_cell.length_a   1.000
_cell.length_b   1.000
_cell.length_c   1.000
_cell.angle_alpha   90.00
_cell.angle_beta   90.00
_cell.angle_gamma   90.00
#
_symmetry.space_group_name_H-M   'P 1'
#
loop_
_entity.id
_entity.type
_entity.pdbx_description
1 polymer ?
#
loop_
_entity_poly.entity_id
_entity_poly.type
_entity_poly.pdbx_seq_one_letter_code
_entity_poly.pdbx_strand_id
1 'polypeptide(L)' 'MFYARLINHNNTRLLNICDSNLLGKTIIKEKHSIKISESYYGEKSIKKAEAEHLLKNVIISIWLVKI' A
#
# COMPACT_ATOMS: atom_id res chain seq x y z
N MET A 1 -1.24 -0.83 11.98
CA MET A 1 -1.36 -2.00 11.07
C MET A 1 -1.47 -1.45 9.67
N PHE A 2 -1.00 -2.19 8.67
CA PHE A 2 -0.98 -1.73 7.28
C PHE A 2 -1.56 -2.81 6.38
N TYR A 3 -2.18 -2.41 5.29
CA TYR A 3 -2.49 -3.33 4.20
C TYR A 3 -1.47 -3.15 3.09
N ALA A 4 -0.96 -4.27 2.58
CA ALA A 4 0.10 -4.32 1.60
C ALA A 4 -0.26 -5.28 0.46
N ARG A 5 0.15 -4.89 -0.73
CA ARG A 5 0.12 -5.70 -1.94
C ARG A 5 1.50 -5.70 -2.56
N LEU A 6 2.03 -6.90 -2.79
CA LEU A 6 3.33 -7.09 -3.44
C LEU A 6 3.09 -7.52 -4.89
N ILE A 7 3.65 -6.77 -5.83
CA ILE A 7 3.50 -7.06 -7.25
C ILE A 7 4.89 -7.34 -7.82
N ASN A 8 5.07 -8.49 -8.47
CA ASN A 8 6.29 -8.82 -9.18
C ASN A 8 6.02 -8.62 -10.68
N HIS A 9 6.73 -7.69 -11.31
CA HIS A 9 6.60 -7.40 -12.74
C HIS A 9 7.97 -7.11 -13.33
N ASN A 10 8.37 -7.83 -14.38
CA ASN A 10 9.66 -7.67 -15.07
C ASN A 10 10.87 -7.59 -14.11
N ASN A 11 11.03 -8.59 -13.23
CA ASN A 11 12.05 -8.64 -12.16
C ASN A 11 12.04 -7.48 -11.16
N THR A 12 11.04 -6.59 -11.22
CA THR A 12 10.85 -5.51 -10.26
C THR A 12 9.79 -5.91 -9.25
N ARG A 13 10.12 -5.80 -7.96
CA ARG A 13 9.16 -5.97 -6.86
C ARG A 13 8.60 -4.59 -6.50
N LEU A 14 7.29 -4.44 -6.65
CA LEU A 14 6.55 -3.25 -6.29
C LEU A 14 5.78 -3.48 -5.00
N LEU A 15 5.83 -2.51 -4.09
CA LEU A 15 5.02 -2.52 -2.88
C LEU A 15 4.02 -1.37 -2.91
N ASN A 16 2.74 -1.73 -2.88
CA ASN A 16 1.65 -0.81 -2.58
C ASN A 16 1.21 -1.02 -1.15
N ILE A 17 1.12 0.06 -0.38
CA ILE A 17 0.83 -0.03 1.05
C ILE A 17 -0.01 1.17 1.52
N CYS A 18 -1.00 0.91 2.36
CA CYS A 18 -1.89 1.92 2.94
C CYS A 18 -2.12 1.68 4.45
N ASP A 19 -2.44 2.75 5.18
CA ASP A 19 -2.74 2.64 6.61
C ASP A 19 -4.05 1.87 6.75
N SER A 20 -4.17 1.00 7.76
CA SER A 20 -5.35 0.14 7.89
C SER A 20 -6.67 0.91 8.01
N ASN A 21 -6.61 2.14 8.53
CA ASN A 21 -7.76 3.03 8.64
C ASN A 21 -8.15 3.73 7.32
N LEU A 22 -7.39 3.55 6.23
CA LEU A 22 -7.68 4.08 4.90
C LEU A 22 -8.33 3.06 3.97
N LEU A 23 -8.29 1.76 4.30
CA LEU A 23 -8.90 0.72 3.49
C LEU A 23 -10.40 0.99 3.31
N GLY A 24 -10.90 0.83 2.08
CA GLY A 24 -12.29 1.10 1.70
C GLY A 24 -12.63 2.57 1.50
N LYS A 25 -11.75 3.51 1.89
CA LYS A 25 -12.02 4.95 1.77
C LYS A 25 -11.69 5.49 0.40
N THR A 26 -12.31 6.62 0.06
CA THR A 26 -11.92 7.45 -1.08
C THR A 26 -11.22 8.70 -0.55
N ILE A 27 -9.97 8.90 -0.94
CA ILE A 27 -9.20 10.10 -0.64
C ILE A 27 -9.44 11.10 -1.77
N ILE A 28 -9.89 12.30 -1.43
CA ILE A 28 -10.17 13.37 -2.38
C ILE A 28 -9.21 14.51 -2.10
N LYS A 29 -8.48 14.96 -3.12
CA LYS A 29 -7.62 16.14 -3.05
C LYS A 29 -7.81 16.97 -4.31
N GLU A 30 -8.33 18.18 -4.14
CA GLU A 30 -8.67 19.10 -5.22
C GLU A 30 -9.60 18.41 -6.24
N LYS A 31 -9.14 18.25 -7.49
CA LYS A 31 -9.86 17.60 -8.60
C LYS A 31 -9.59 16.11 -8.74
N HIS A 32 -8.79 15.53 -7.84
CA HIS A 32 -8.38 14.14 -7.90
C HIS A 32 -9.02 13.32 -6.79
N SER A 33 -9.45 12.11 -7.10
CA SER A 33 -9.94 11.14 -6.14
C SER A 33 -9.28 9.79 -6.35
N ILE A 34 -8.95 9.11 -5.25
CA ILE A 34 -8.37 7.77 -5.25
C ILE A 34 -9.19 6.90 -4.30
N LYS A 35 -9.78 5.83 -4.83
CA LYS A 35 -10.44 4.80 -4.02
C LYS A 35 -9.43 3.77 -3.56
N ILE A 36 -9.31 3.58 -2.25
CA ILE A 36 -8.43 2.58 -1.64
C ILE A 36 -9.22 1.28 -1.52
N SER A 37 -9.43 0.59 -2.64
CA SER A 37 -10.32 -0.57 -2.67
C SER A 37 -9.73 -1.75 -1.88
N GLU A 38 -10.61 -2.45 -1.15
CA GLU A 38 -10.27 -3.71 -0.48
C GLU A 38 -9.73 -4.75 -1.46
N SER A 39 -10.34 -4.86 -2.64
CA SER A 39 -9.91 -5.77 -3.70
C SER A 39 -8.49 -5.52 -4.24
N TYR A 40 -7.94 -4.32 -4.04
CA TYR A 40 -6.60 -3.97 -4.51
C TYR A 40 -5.59 -3.91 -3.37
N TYR A 41 -5.88 -3.17 -2.30
CA TYR A 41 -4.94 -2.98 -1.19
C TYR A 41 -5.05 -4.06 -0.11
N GLY A 42 -6.22 -4.69 0.04
CA GLY A 42 -6.54 -5.61 1.12
C GLY A 42 -5.93 -7.01 1.01
N GLU A 43 -4.90 -7.20 0.18
CA GLU A 43 -4.28 -8.51 -0.07
C GLU A 43 -3.65 -9.10 1.19
N LYS A 44 -2.85 -8.30 1.93
CA LYS A 44 -2.17 -8.75 3.14
C LYS A 44 -2.18 -7.68 4.22
N SER A 45 -2.58 -8.04 5.44
CA SER A 45 -2.40 -7.19 6.62
C SER A 45 -1.05 -7.45 7.28
N ILE A 46 -0.25 -6.41 7.49
CA ILE A 46 1.12 -6.49 8.05
C ILE A 46 1.34 -5.51 9.20
N LYS A 47 2.34 -5.81 10.04
CA LYS A 47 2.80 -4.94 11.15
C LYS A 47 3.94 -4.02 10.70
N LYS A 48 4.27 -3.01 11.52
CA LYS A 48 5.31 -2.01 11.23
C LYS A 48 6.67 -2.63 10.90
N ALA A 49 7.16 -3.55 11.74
CA ALA A 49 8.45 -4.21 11.51
C ALA A 49 8.52 -4.97 10.17
N GLU A 50 7.41 -5.61 9.78
CA GLU A 50 7.32 -6.29 8.48
C GLU A 50 7.25 -5.29 7.32
N ALA A 51 6.51 -4.19 7.47
CA ALA A 51 6.46 -3.12 6.49
C ALA A 51 7.85 -2.51 6.25
N GLU A 52 8.58 -2.19 7.32
CA GLU A 52 9.97 -1.70 7.27
C GLU A 52 10.91 -2.71 6.59
N HIS A 53 10.73 -4.00 6.84
CA HIS A 53 11.52 -5.05 6.19
C HIS A 53 11.24 -5.14 4.68
N LEU A 54 9.97 -5.10 4.28
CA LEU A 54 9.56 -5.15 2.88
C LEU A 54 10.08 -3.94 2.09
N LEU A 55 10.05 -2.75 2.69
CA LEU A 55 10.51 -1.51 2.06
C LEU A 55 11.99 -1.51 1.67
N LYS A 56 12.82 -2.38 2.28
CA LYS A 56 14.25 -2.49 1.95
C LYS A 56 14.51 -3.19 0.60
N ASN A 57 13.55 -3.92 0.06
CA ASN A 57 13.77 -4.86 -1.06
C ASN A 57 12.82 -4.63 -2.26
N VAL A 58 12.18 -3.46 -2.33
CA VAL A 58 11.13 -3.16 -3.30
C VAL A 58 11.28 -1.74 -3.84
N ILE A 59 10.74 -1.51 -5.04
CA ILE A 59 10.44 -0.18 -5.54
C ILE A 59 9.03 0.19 -5.05
N ILE A 60 8.84 1.41 -4.57
CA ILE A 60 7.55 1.86 -4.03
C ILE A 60 6.76 2.50 -5.17
N SER A 61 5.59 1.97 -5.51
CA SER A 61 4.74 2.50 -6.58
C SER A 61 3.71 3.51 -6.09
N ILE A 62 3.02 3.26 -4.97
CA ILE A 62 2.06 4.18 -4.34
C ILE A 62 2.09 4.00 -2.82
N TRP A 63 2.21 5.12 -2.10
CA TRP A 63 2.28 5.15 -0.64
C TRP A 63 1.20 6.06 -0.05
N LEU A 64 0.41 5.49 0.86
CA LEU A 64 -0.62 6.21 1.62
C LEU A 64 -0.50 5.88 3.11
N VAL A 65 0.72 5.74 3.61
CA VAL A 65 1.00 5.42 5.02
C VAL A 65 1.84 6.50 5.66
N LYS A 66 1.83 6.55 6.99
CA LYS A 66 2.89 7.18 7.80
C LYS A 66 3.59 6.08 8.59
N ILE A 67 4.84 5.77 8.25
CA ILE A 67 5.69 4.79 8.97
C ILE A 67 6.71 5.50 9.84
#